data_AF-A0A661Q646-F1
#
_entry.id   AF-A0A661Q646-F1
#
_cell.length_a   1.000
_cell.length_b   1.000
_cell.length_c   1.000
_cell.angle_alpha   90.00
_cell.angle_beta   90.00
_cell.angle_gamma   90.00
#
_symmetry.space_group_name_H-M   'P 1'
#
loop_
_entity.id
_entity.type
_entity.pdbx_description
1 polymer ?
#
loop_
_entity_poly.entity_id
_entity_poly.type
_entity_poly.pdbx_seq_one_letter_code
_entity_poly.pdbx_strand_id
1 'polypeptide(L)'
;MSSAYIVVIASEKGGVGKTTLATNLAIYLKGLAEDLPVTLFSFDNHFTIDQMFRLSKTTGTRDVSHLFTGVNPADLLVDGQYGVNFIPSSRNLTGQQQQLNNVEQLAQIISRSSLQGVVIIDTSPILDFYTGSALFAADRVIVPIKDAPSLENCRNLTDFLLQHKRSKTVLKLLPCLIDTRIRFDGPFRNSYQLLKAYAINRGYRCFEGYIAKSPKVESLSTNPSGKIYSVMTHGRNTDVHLQLTHLTRQVYLDYLEHGPNRLKEIANQLFNQDKDFLQKYHLRVKNLQPHCLCCNRPIPETGIWPNAFFLENETGHFSGFIEQDCLLDLLLRNFYPELRSQEQRKLLHEILIGSTDRSLLLLQKTPVNQEQNKIDLFRLDQSGKKITGRSIKLKKPGRLQKKGPISLLQLFDNGSMGDPDRFQQLLLRQAGKNPLDLLKQHDYLEWQTLFNQVQIDRTLEVEAE
;
A
#
# COMPACT_ATOMS: atom_id res chain seq x y z
N MET A 1 -12.67 13.49 -3.15
CA MET A 1 -12.45 12.55 -2.04
C MET A 1 -13.77 11.87 -1.75
N SER A 2 -13.75 10.58 -1.49
CA SER A 2 -14.95 9.82 -1.22
C SER A 2 -15.56 10.20 0.14
N SER A 3 -16.88 10.24 0.20
CA SER A 3 -17.67 10.35 1.43
C SER A 3 -18.52 9.10 1.63
N ALA A 4 -18.01 7.94 1.21
CA ALA A 4 -18.69 6.66 1.33
C ALA A 4 -18.52 6.08 2.74
N TYR A 5 -19.62 5.56 3.29
CA TYR A 5 -19.64 4.76 4.50
C TYR A 5 -19.62 3.28 4.11
N ILE A 6 -18.55 2.59 4.49
CA ILE A 6 -18.30 1.21 4.04
C ILE A 6 -18.93 0.23 5.02
N VAL A 7 -19.93 -0.51 4.56
CA VAL A 7 -20.58 -1.62 5.28
C VAL A 7 -20.13 -2.93 4.65
N VAL A 8 -19.43 -3.77 5.40
CA VAL A 8 -18.98 -5.07 4.93
C VAL A 8 -19.83 -6.17 5.55
N ILE A 9 -20.30 -7.10 4.73
CA ILE A 9 -20.96 -8.33 5.20
C ILE A 9 -19.95 -9.47 5.09
N ALA A 10 -19.34 -9.83 6.22
CA ALA A 10 -18.26 -10.82 6.26
C ALA A 10 -18.54 -11.96 7.24
N SER A 11 -18.17 -13.18 6.84
CA SER A 11 -18.21 -14.39 7.67
C SER A 11 -17.46 -15.50 6.95
N GLU A 12 -16.52 -16.13 7.63
CA GLU A 12 -15.79 -17.31 7.13
C GLU A 12 -16.65 -18.59 7.12
N LYS A 13 -17.92 -18.50 7.53
CA LYS A 13 -18.86 -19.60 7.38
C LYS A 13 -19.71 -19.42 6.12
N GLY A 14 -19.73 -20.45 5.27
CA GLY A 14 -20.65 -20.55 4.14
C GLY A 14 -22.11 -20.71 4.58
N GLY A 15 -23.04 -20.15 3.80
CA GLY A 15 -24.48 -20.35 4.01
C GLY A 15 -25.02 -19.76 5.32
N VAL A 16 -24.50 -18.62 5.75
CA VAL A 16 -25.04 -17.81 6.88
C VAL A 16 -25.96 -16.67 6.40
N GLY A 17 -26.13 -16.52 5.09
CA GLY A 17 -26.98 -15.49 4.48
C GLY A 17 -26.29 -14.18 4.11
N LYS A 18 -24.95 -14.15 3.92
CA LYS A 18 -24.18 -12.93 3.57
C LYS A 18 -24.76 -12.17 2.38
N THR A 19 -24.80 -12.81 1.21
CA THR A 19 -25.28 -12.17 -0.01
C THR A 19 -26.75 -11.80 0.07
N THR A 20 -27.60 -12.63 0.67
CA THR A 20 -29.02 -12.29 0.92
C THR A 20 -29.17 -11.04 1.77
N LEU A 21 -28.33 -10.92 2.81
CA LEU A 21 -28.30 -9.76 3.69
C LEU A 21 -27.78 -8.52 2.96
N ALA A 22 -26.65 -8.62 2.25
CA ALA A 22 -26.03 -7.51 1.53
C ALA A 22 -26.98 -6.92 0.48
N THR A 23 -27.57 -7.78 -0.35
CA THR A 23 -28.49 -7.39 -1.41
C THR A 23 -29.77 -6.77 -0.87
N ASN A 24 -30.40 -7.36 0.15
CA ASN A 24 -31.61 -6.79 0.72
C ASN A 24 -31.32 -5.53 1.54
N LEU A 25 -30.21 -5.46 2.29
CA LEU A 25 -29.83 -4.24 3.02
C LEU A 25 -29.72 -3.05 2.07
N ALA A 26 -29.11 -3.23 0.89
CA ALA A 26 -29.01 -2.19 -0.12
C ALA A 26 -30.39 -1.67 -0.56
N ILE A 27 -31.30 -2.59 -0.88
CA ILE A 27 -32.67 -2.27 -1.34
C ILE A 27 -33.46 -1.56 -0.24
N TYR A 28 -33.38 -2.02 1.00
CA TYR A 28 -34.12 -1.41 2.10
C TYR A 28 -33.53 -0.05 2.50
N LEU A 29 -32.20 0.15 2.40
CA LEU A 29 -31.60 1.47 2.61
C LEU A 29 -32.14 2.46 1.60
N LYS A 30 -32.22 2.07 0.32
CA LYS A 30 -32.79 2.92 -0.73
C LYS A 30 -34.29 3.16 -0.54
N GLY A 31 -35.02 2.16 -0.06
CA GLY A 31 -36.44 2.31 0.31
C GLY A 31 -36.68 3.18 1.55
N LEU A 32 -35.71 3.26 2.47
CA LEU A 32 -35.79 4.09 3.68
C LEU A 32 -35.40 5.55 3.40
N ALA A 33 -34.42 5.76 2.51
CA ALA A 33 -33.92 7.08 2.14
C ALA A 33 -33.67 7.13 0.63
N GLU A 34 -34.66 7.63 -0.12
CA GLU A 34 -34.66 7.61 -1.59
C GLU A 34 -33.49 8.40 -2.19
N ASP A 35 -33.06 9.50 -1.57
CA ASP A 35 -31.93 10.31 -2.07
C ASP A 35 -30.55 9.75 -1.66
N LEU A 36 -30.49 8.73 -0.81
CA LEU A 36 -29.23 8.15 -0.37
C LEU A 36 -28.56 7.39 -1.53
N PRO A 37 -27.32 7.73 -1.94
CA PRO A 37 -26.56 6.89 -2.85
C PRO A 37 -26.23 5.57 -2.16
N VAL A 38 -26.58 4.46 -2.79
CA VAL A 38 -26.27 3.11 -2.30
C VAL A 38 -25.57 2.35 -3.40
N THR A 39 -24.36 1.88 -3.12
CA THR A 39 -23.56 1.06 -4.03
C THR A 39 -23.35 -0.33 -3.42
N LEU A 40 -23.45 -1.38 -4.22
CA LEU A 40 -23.23 -2.77 -3.79
C LEU A 40 -22.26 -3.49 -4.73
N PHE A 41 -21.30 -4.24 -4.18
CA PHE A 41 -20.50 -5.19 -4.97
C PHE A 41 -20.06 -6.38 -4.11
N SER A 42 -19.60 -7.45 -4.77
CA SER A 42 -19.13 -8.66 -4.09
C SER A 42 -17.71 -9.02 -4.52
N PHE A 43 -16.92 -9.49 -3.57
CA PHE A 43 -15.67 -10.19 -3.83
C PHE A 43 -15.84 -11.72 -3.84
N ASP A 44 -17.07 -12.21 -3.91
CA ASP A 44 -17.36 -13.60 -4.22
C ASP A 44 -17.55 -13.76 -5.74
N ASN A 45 -17.14 -14.91 -6.30
CA ASN A 45 -17.29 -15.23 -7.72
C ASN A 45 -18.76 -15.56 -8.10
N HIS A 46 -19.73 -15.27 -7.22
CA HIS A 46 -21.14 -15.50 -7.45
C HIS A 46 -21.82 -14.27 -8.08
N PHE A 47 -22.65 -14.51 -9.09
CA PHE A 47 -23.38 -13.50 -9.86
C PHE A 47 -24.73 -13.12 -9.25
N THR A 48 -24.92 -13.24 -7.93
CA THR A 48 -26.23 -12.97 -7.29
C THR A 48 -26.60 -11.50 -7.41
N ILE A 49 -25.62 -10.62 -7.21
CA ILE A 49 -25.81 -9.17 -7.34
C ILE A 49 -26.24 -8.85 -8.77
N ASP A 50 -25.50 -9.32 -9.77
CA ASP A 50 -25.86 -9.13 -11.18
C ASP A 50 -27.26 -9.64 -11.51
N GLN A 51 -27.61 -10.86 -11.05
CA GLN A 51 -28.93 -11.45 -11.31
C GLN A 51 -30.09 -10.71 -10.65
N MET A 52 -29.84 -10.04 -9.51
CA MET A 52 -30.87 -9.27 -8.80
C MET A 52 -31.00 -7.84 -9.34
N PHE A 53 -29.89 -7.16 -9.58
CA PHE A 53 -29.87 -5.71 -9.81
C PHE A 53 -29.79 -5.31 -11.28
N ARG A 54 -29.32 -6.16 -12.18
CA ARG A 54 -29.11 -5.75 -13.57
C ARG A 54 -30.44 -5.40 -14.27
N LEU A 55 -30.47 -4.27 -14.98
CA LEU A 55 -31.66 -3.77 -15.70
C LEU A 55 -31.81 -4.39 -17.10
N SER A 56 -30.69 -4.62 -17.80
CA SER A 56 -30.66 -5.19 -19.16
C SER A 56 -29.70 -6.39 -19.25
N LYS A 57 -29.93 -7.30 -20.20
CA LYS A 57 -29.05 -8.48 -20.38
C LYS A 57 -27.67 -8.15 -20.96
N THR A 58 -27.35 -6.88 -21.23
CA THR A 58 -26.03 -6.50 -21.75
C THR A 58 -24.99 -6.62 -20.63
N THR A 59 -23.92 -7.36 -20.90
CA THR A 59 -22.76 -7.45 -20.02
C THR A 59 -21.92 -6.19 -20.21
N GLY A 60 -21.67 -5.46 -19.12
CA GLY A 60 -20.67 -4.40 -19.13
C GLY A 60 -19.28 -4.99 -19.35
N THR A 61 -18.34 -4.19 -19.88
CA THR A 61 -16.95 -4.62 -20.10
C THR A 61 -16.09 -4.57 -18.85
N ARG A 62 -16.57 -3.91 -17.78
CA ARG A 62 -15.86 -3.73 -16.52
C ARG A 62 -16.61 -4.38 -15.35
N ASP A 63 -15.85 -4.85 -14.38
CA ASP A 63 -16.32 -5.58 -13.21
C ASP A 63 -15.48 -5.19 -11.97
N VAL A 64 -15.81 -5.77 -10.83
CA VAL A 64 -15.16 -5.52 -9.53
C VAL A 64 -13.64 -5.77 -9.54
N SER A 65 -13.12 -6.61 -10.43
CA SER A 65 -11.67 -6.85 -10.54
C SER A 65 -10.91 -5.60 -11.02
N HIS A 66 -11.59 -4.72 -11.76
CA HIS A 66 -11.03 -3.46 -12.26
C HIS A 66 -10.82 -2.40 -11.17
N LEU A 67 -11.29 -2.63 -9.94
CA LEU A 67 -10.96 -1.75 -8.81
C LEU A 67 -9.44 -1.64 -8.62
N PHE A 68 -8.70 -2.72 -8.86
CA PHE A 68 -7.26 -2.80 -8.62
C PHE A 68 -6.40 -2.48 -9.85
N THR A 69 -7.01 -2.08 -10.98
CA THR A 69 -6.30 -1.78 -12.23
C THR A 69 -6.08 -0.28 -12.47
N GLY A 70 -6.40 0.56 -11.48
CA GLY A 70 -6.25 2.02 -11.55
C GLY A 70 -7.47 2.76 -12.14
N VAL A 71 -8.54 2.04 -12.48
CA VAL A 71 -9.81 2.65 -12.88
C VAL A 71 -10.48 3.30 -11.67
N ASN A 72 -11.04 4.50 -11.85
CA ASN A 72 -11.80 5.15 -10.79
C ASN A 72 -13.05 4.30 -10.45
N PRO A 73 -13.27 3.91 -9.17
CA PRO A 73 -14.44 3.13 -8.77
C PRO A 73 -15.79 3.67 -9.22
N ALA A 74 -15.94 5.00 -9.37
CA ALA A 74 -17.17 5.60 -9.86
C ALA A 74 -17.47 5.25 -11.32
N ASP A 75 -16.43 5.00 -12.14
CA ASP A 75 -16.57 4.62 -13.55
C ASP A 75 -16.91 3.13 -13.72
N LEU A 76 -16.98 2.38 -12.62
CA LEU A 76 -17.38 0.97 -12.59
C LEU A 76 -18.85 0.79 -12.21
N LEU A 77 -19.52 1.86 -11.77
CA LEU A 77 -20.91 1.80 -11.33
C LEU A 77 -21.84 1.53 -12.51
N VAL A 78 -22.81 0.67 -12.25
CA VAL A 78 -23.94 0.39 -13.13
C VAL A 78 -25.22 0.67 -12.36
N ASP A 79 -26.13 1.42 -12.98
CA ASP A 79 -27.47 1.64 -12.44
C ASP A 79 -28.21 0.30 -12.36
N GLY A 80 -28.69 -0.03 -11.15
CA GLY A 80 -29.41 -1.26 -10.88
C GLY A 80 -30.89 -1.05 -10.58
N GLN A 81 -31.61 -2.16 -10.47
CA GLN A 81 -32.97 -2.20 -9.97
C GLN A 81 -33.05 -1.60 -8.57
N TYR A 82 -34.24 -1.12 -8.20
CA TYR A 82 -34.52 -0.55 -6.87
C TYR A 82 -33.73 0.71 -6.54
N GLY A 83 -33.15 1.40 -7.53
CA GLY A 83 -32.34 2.61 -7.33
C GLY A 83 -30.98 2.35 -6.67
N VAL A 84 -30.53 1.09 -6.65
CA VAL A 84 -29.24 0.70 -6.08
C VAL A 84 -28.22 0.60 -7.20
N ASN A 85 -27.09 1.30 -7.05
CA ASN A 85 -25.96 1.16 -7.95
C ASN A 85 -25.18 -0.11 -7.57
N PHE A 86 -24.58 -0.77 -8.55
CA PHE A 86 -23.72 -1.91 -8.28
C PHE A 86 -22.50 -1.94 -9.17
N ILE A 87 -21.44 -2.61 -8.72
CA ILE A 87 -20.30 -2.96 -9.58
C ILE A 87 -20.47 -4.44 -9.95
N PRO A 88 -20.46 -4.80 -11.25
CA PRO A 88 -20.62 -6.19 -11.70
C PRO A 88 -19.62 -7.16 -11.06
N SER A 89 -20.07 -8.37 -10.72
CA SER A 89 -19.18 -9.43 -10.21
C SER A 89 -18.20 -9.90 -11.30
N SER A 90 -17.03 -10.37 -10.88
CA SER A 90 -16.00 -10.90 -11.77
C SER A 90 -15.83 -12.41 -11.60
N ARG A 91 -15.47 -13.12 -12.69
CA ARG A 91 -15.00 -14.52 -12.63
C ARG A 91 -13.50 -14.63 -12.34
N ASN A 92 -12.76 -13.54 -12.48
CA ASN A 92 -11.30 -13.56 -12.55
C ASN A 92 -10.60 -13.05 -11.28
N LEU A 93 -11.31 -12.94 -10.16
CA LEU A 93 -10.74 -12.47 -8.89
C LEU A 93 -9.54 -13.32 -8.43
N THR A 94 -9.63 -14.64 -8.57
CA THR A 94 -8.57 -15.56 -8.13
C THR A 94 -7.25 -15.37 -8.90
N GLY A 95 -7.31 -15.04 -10.19
CA GLY A 95 -6.10 -14.84 -11.01
C GLY A 95 -5.36 -13.54 -10.67
N GLN A 96 -6.09 -12.48 -10.34
CA GLN A 96 -5.48 -11.19 -9.98
C GLN A 96 -4.89 -11.18 -8.56
N GLN A 97 -5.39 -12.04 -7.67
CA GLN A 97 -4.95 -12.09 -6.27
C GLN A 97 -3.44 -12.29 -6.12
N GLN A 98 -2.79 -13.05 -7.03
CA GLN A 98 -1.35 -13.33 -6.96
C GLN A 98 -0.47 -12.07 -7.06
N GLN A 99 -0.99 -10.98 -7.63
CA GLN A 99 -0.28 -9.71 -7.78
C GLN A 99 -0.59 -8.71 -6.67
N LEU A 100 -1.53 -9.03 -5.77
CA LEU A 100 -2.05 -8.13 -4.76
C LEU A 100 -1.60 -8.58 -3.36
N ASN A 101 -0.84 -7.73 -2.67
CA ASN A 101 -0.26 -8.03 -1.36
C ASN A 101 -0.54 -6.97 -0.28
N ASN A 102 -1.12 -5.83 -0.64
CA ASN A 102 -1.40 -4.74 0.29
C ASN A 102 -2.91 -4.58 0.54
N VAL A 103 -3.39 -5.04 1.70
CA VAL A 103 -4.81 -4.96 2.07
C VAL A 103 -5.32 -3.52 2.25
N GLU A 104 -4.43 -2.53 2.36
CA GLU A 104 -4.83 -1.13 2.43
C GLU A 104 -5.30 -0.59 1.08
N GLN A 105 -4.89 -1.23 -0.02
CA GLN A 105 -5.03 -0.72 -1.38
C GLN A 105 -6.49 -0.39 -1.74
N LEU A 106 -7.45 -1.26 -1.39
CA LEU A 106 -8.87 -0.99 -1.64
C LEU A 106 -9.33 0.31 -0.96
N ALA A 107 -8.95 0.50 0.29
CA ALA A 107 -9.37 1.66 1.06
C ALA A 107 -8.71 2.94 0.55
N GLN A 108 -7.45 2.86 0.10
CA GLN A 108 -6.76 3.96 -0.59
C GLN A 108 -7.45 4.32 -1.91
N ILE A 109 -7.78 3.32 -2.75
CA ILE A 109 -8.51 3.50 -4.02
C ILE A 109 -9.86 4.19 -3.78
N ILE A 110 -10.67 3.67 -2.86
CA ILE A 110 -11.99 4.23 -2.59
C ILE A 110 -11.85 5.64 -1.99
N SER A 111 -10.91 5.90 -1.08
CA SER A 111 -10.71 7.23 -0.47
C SER A 111 -10.45 8.33 -1.50
N ARG A 112 -9.76 8.00 -2.60
CA ARG A 112 -9.44 8.89 -3.72
C ARG A 112 -10.56 9.00 -4.76
N SER A 113 -11.54 8.10 -4.73
CA SER A 113 -12.68 8.09 -5.64
C SER A 113 -13.71 9.19 -5.34
N SER A 114 -14.75 9.25 -6.17
CA SER A 114 -15.95 10.09 -5.98
C SER A 114 -17.15 9.31 -5.43
N LEU A 115 -16.97 8.09 -4.89
CA LEU A 115 -18.06 7.33 -4.27
C LEU A 115 -18.64 8.06 -3.05
N GLN A 116 -19.96 8.02 -2.90
CA GLN A 116 -20.72 8.70 -1.84
C GLN A 116 -21.78 7.76 -1.23
N GLY A 117 -22.36 8.19 -0.11
CA GLY A 117 -23.46 7.47 0.54
C GLY A 117 -23.00 6.19 1.23
N VAL A 118 -23.74 5.10 1.07
CA VAL A 118 -23.43 3.80 1.67
C VAL A 118 -22.91 2.85 0.60
N VAL A 119 -21.72 2.27 0.83
CA VAL A 119 -21.15 1.23 -0.02
C VAL A 119 -21.18 -0.08 0.74
N ILE A 120 -21.88 -1.06 0.20
CA ILE A 120 -22.00 -2.41 0.77
C ILE A 120 -21.05 -3.35 0.01
N ILE A 121 -20.23 -4.07 0.76
CA ILE A 121 -19.31 -5.08 0.23
C ILE A 121 -19.72 -6.45 0.76
N ASP A 122 -20.14 -7.33 -0.14
CA ASP A 122 -20.34 -8.76 0.14
C ASP A 122 -19.02 -9.52 -0.06
N THR A 123 -18.69 -10.44 0.85
CA THR A 123 -17.41 -11.17 0.78
C THR A 123 -17.61 -12.66 0.55
N SER A 124 -16.57 -13.33 0.06
CA SER A 124 -16.49 -14.78 0.02
C SER A 124 -16.47 -15.37 1.46
N PRO A 125 -16.67 -16.69 1.65
CA PRO A 125 -16.57 -17.34 2.96
C PRO A 125 -15.13 -17.63 3.40
N ILE A 126 -14.13 -16.92 2.88
CA ILE A 126 -12.71 -17.17 3.16
C ILE A 126 -12.05 -15.84 3.50
N LEU A 127 -11.20 -15.81 4.53
CA LEU A 127 -10.38 -14.63 4.86
C LEU A 127 -9.16 -14.55 3.92
N ASP A 128 -9.41 -14.15 2.68
CA ASP A 128 -8.41 -13.91 1.64
C ASP A 128 -8.03 -12.42 1.53
N PHE A 129 -7.21 -12.06 0.53
CA PHE A 129 -6.83 -10.67 0.27
C PHE A 129 -8.04 -9.74 0.13
N TYR A 130 -9.08 -10.18 -0.59
CA TYR A 130 -10.25 -9.35 -0.87
C TYR A 130 -11.10 -9.12 0.38
N THR A 131 -11.35 -10.18 1.15
CA THR A 131 -12.05 -10.09 2.43
C THR A 131 -11.27 -9.25 3.42
N GLY A 132 -9.95 -9.44 3.52
CA GLY A 132 -9.07 -8.59 4.35
C GLY A 132 -9.11 -7.12 3.93
N SER A 133 -9.03 -6.84 2.62
CA SER A 133 -9.10 -5.49 2.07
C SER A 133 -10.44 -4.81 2.36
N ALA A 134 -11.54 -5.56 2.26
CA ALA A 134 -12.88 -5.07 2.62
C ALA A 134 -12.94 -4.74 4.13
N LEU A 135 -12.49 -5.65 5.00
CA LEU A 135 -12.46 -5.43 6.45
C LEU A 135 -11.62 -4.21 6.84
N PHE A 136 -10.48 -4.00 6.17
CA PHE A 136 -9.61 -2.84 6.41
C PHE A 136 -10.30 -1.51 6.04
N ALA A 137 -11.09 -1.50 4.96
CA ALA A 137 -11.84 -0.35 4.48
C ALA A 137 -13.13 -0.05 5.27
N ALA A 138 -13.66 -1.03 6.01
CA ALA A 138 -14.98 -0.98 6.64
C ALA A 138 -15.13 0.10 7.72
N ASP A 139 -16.20 0.89 7.69
CA ASP A 139 -16.69 1.65 8.84
C ASP A 139 -17.50 0.74 9.79
N ARG A 140 -18.23 -0.24 9.21
CA ARG A 140 -19.01 -1.24 9.94
C ARG A 140 -18.87 -2.60 9.27
N VAL A 141 -18.64 -3.65 10.08
CA VAL A 141 -18.69 -5.04 9.62
C VAL A 141 -19.88 -5.72 10.28
N ILE A 142 -20.82 -6.20 9.45
CA ILE A 142 -21.94 -7.02 9.90
C ILE A 142 -21.54 -8.48 9.75
N VAL A 143 -21.51 -9.20 10.87
CA VAL A 143 -21.15 -10.62 10.87
C VAL A 143 -22.39 -11.48 11.10
N PRO A 144 -22.99 -12.05 10.04
CA PRO A 144 -24.08 -13.00 10.20
C PRO A 144 -23.59 -14.28 10.88
N ILE A 145 -24.26 -14.67 11.96
CA ILE A 145 -23.99 -15.90 12.71
C ILE A 145 -25.27 -16.76 12.74
N LYS A 146 -25.16 -18.06 12.51
CA LYS A 146 -26.30 -18.99 12.53
C LYS A 146 -26.23 -20.06 13.62
N ASP A 147 -25.02 -20.34 14.09
CA ASP A 147 -24.69 -21.43 15.01
C ASP A 147 -23.42 -21.10 15.81
N ALA A 148 -23.09 -21.92 16.83
CA ALA A 148 -21.89 -21.72 17.64
C ALA A 148 -20.58 -21.75 16.81
N PRO A 149 -20.40 -22.65 15.82
CA PRO A 149 -19.22 -22.62 14.94
C PRO A 149 -19.07 -21.30 14.16
N SER A 150 -20.16 -20.72 13.66
CA SER A 150 -20.09 -19.41 12.99
C SER A 150 -19.63 -18.28 13.93
N LEU A 151 -19.91 -18.40 15.23
CA LEU A 151 -19.42 -17.46 16.24
C LEU A 151 -17.92 -17.67 16.53
N GLU A 152 -17.44 -18.92 16.56
CA GLU A 152 -16.02 -19.22 16.75
C GLU A 152 -15.16 -18.63 15.63
N ASN A 153 -15.65 -18.72 14.38
CA ASN A 153 -14.98 -18.12 13.21
C ASN A 153 -14.88 -16.59 13.27
N CYS A 154 -15.68 -15.90 14.09
CA CYS A 154 -15.57 -14.45 14.25
C CYS A 154 -14.21 -14.01 14.83
N ARG A 155 -13.49 -14.94 15.47
CA ARG A 155 -12.17 -14.68 16.05
C ARG A 155 -11.16 -14.25 14.99
N ASN A 156 -11.09 -14.94 13.84
CA ASN A 156 -10.08 -14.60 12.83
C ASN A 156 -10.33 -13.21 12.22
N LEU A 157 -11.61 -12.82 12.02
CA LEU A 157 -11.96 -11.46 11.59
C LEU A 157 -11.50 -10.42 12.62
N THR A 158 -11.63 -10.73 13.90
CA THR A 158 -11.19 -9.86 15.00
C THR A 158 -9.68 -9.75 15.04
N ASP A 159 -8.97 -10.88 14.95
CA ASP A 159 -7.52 -10.95 14.96
C ASP A 159 -6.95 -10.16 13.77
N PHE A 160 -7.55 -10.28 12.58
CA PHE A 160 -7.20 -9.45 11.42
C PHE A 160 -7.36 -7.96 11.70
N LEU A 161 -8.51 -7.52 12.23
CA LEU A 161 -8.73 -6.11 12.55
C LEU A 161 -7.69 -5.60 13.56
N LEU A 162 -7.42 -6.35 14.63
CA LEU A 162 -6.45 -5.96 15.65
C LEU A 162 -5.02 -5.90 15.10
N GLN A 163 -4.62 -6.86 14.27
CA GLN A 163 -3.32 -6.85 13.57
C GLN A 163 -3.12 -5.59 12.72
N HIS A 164 -4.19 -5.10 12.09
CA HIS A 164 -4.20 -3.87 11.31
C HIS A 164 -4.59 -2.62 12.12
N LYS A 165 -4.48 -2.67 13.46
CA LYS A 165 -4.75 -1.55 14.38
C LYS A 165 -6.17 -0.99 14.25
N ARG A 166 -7.13 -1.82 13.83
CA ARG A 166 -8.55 -1.50 13.77
C ARG A 166 -9.23 -1.96 15.06
N SER A 167 -10.17 -1.15 15.55
CA SER A 167 -10.96 -1.52 16.72
C SER A 167 -11.92 -2.67 16.40
N LYS A 168 -12.01 -3.66 17.30
CA LYS A 168 -13.03 -4.71 17.23
C LYS A 168 -14.46 -4.18 17.28
N THR A 169 -14.69 -2.94 17.73
CA THR A 169 -16.03 -2.32 17.78
C THR A 169 -16.64 -2.05 16.41
N VAL A 170 -15.84 -2.14 15.34
CA VAL A 170 -16.30 -2.11 13.96
C VAL A 170 -17.18 -3.34 13.67
N LEU A 171 -16.90 -4.49 14.27
CA LEU A 171 -17.68 -5.73 14.14
C LEU A 171 -18.97 -5.66 14.97
N LYS A 172 -20.09 -6.01 14.35
CA LYS A 172 -21.38 -6.18 15.01
C LYS A 172 -22.06 -7.44 14.49
N LEU A 173 -22.34 -8.37 15.38
CA LEU A 173 -22.87 -9.69 15.05
C LEU A 173 -24.38 -9.62 14.87
N LEU A 174 -24.88 -10.36 13.88
CA LEU A 174 -26.32 -10.48 13.59
C LEU A 174 -26.69 -11.97 13.58
N PRO A 175 -27.47 -12.44 14.56
CA PRO A 175 -28.06 -13.78 14.48
C PRO A 175 -28.97 -13.90 13.25
N CYS A 176 -28.68 -14.87 12.39
CA CYS A 176 -29.33 -15.10 11.11
C CYS A 176 -29.77 -16.55 10.98
N LEU A 177 -30.76 -16.79 10.11
CA LEU A 177 -31.34 -18.11 9.86
C LEU A 177 -31.85 -18.78 11.14
N ILE A 178 -32.39 -17.98 12.07
CA ILE A 178 -32.93 -18.47 13.34
C ILE A 178 -34.23 -19.23 13.08
N ASP A 179 -34.26 -20.50 13.45
CA ASP A 179 -35.49 -21.28 13.48
C ASP A 179 -36.26 -20.99 14.77
N THR A 180 -37.32 -20.19 14.65
CA THR A 180 -38.12 -19.71 15.79
C THR A 180 -38.95 -20.81 16.46
N ARG A 181 -39.05 -21.99 15.82
CA ARG A 181 -39.75 -23.16 16.36
C ARG A 181 -38.90 -23.92 17.38
N ILE A 182 -37.58 -23.75 17.34
CA ILE A 182 -36.67 -24.40 18.28
C ILE A 182 -36.71 -23.66 19.62
N ARG A 183 -37.03 -24.40 20.67
CA ARG A 183 -37.07 -23.94 22.05
C ARG A 183 -36.16 -24.80 22.90
N PHE A 184 -35.51 -24.17 23.88
CA PHE A 184 -34.66 -24.86 24.85
C PHE A 184 -35.21 -24.68 26.25
N ASP A 185 -34.95 -25.67 27.10
CA ASP A 185 -35.10 -25.55 28.54
C ASP A 185 -33.90 -24.79 29.13
N GLY A 186 -34.17 -23.97 30.15
CA GLY A 186 -33.14 -23.17 30.82
C GLY A 186 -33.25 -21.66 30.56
N PRO A 187 -32.16 -20.89 30.82
CA PRO A 187 -32.20 -19.43 30.84
C PRO A 187 -32.33 -18.79 29.45
N PHE A 188 -31.89 -19.49 28.39
CA PHE A 188 -32.02 -19.05 27.01
C PHE A 188 -33.05 -19.91 26.29
N ARG A 189 -34.20 -19.33 25.94
CA ARG A 189 -35.39 -20.06 25.45
C ARG A 189 -35.38 -20.34 23.95
N ASN A 190 -34.45 -19.76 23.19
CA ASN A 190 -34.32 -19.97 21.74
C ASN A 190 -32.89 -19.69 21.25
N SER A 191 -32.60 -20.05 20.01
CA SER A 191 -31.28 -19.89 19.40
C SER A 191 -30.81 -18.44 19.31
N TYR A 192 -31.73 -17.48 19.13
CA TYR A 192 -31.40 -16.06 19.13
C TYR A 192 -30.81 -15.63 20.48
N GLN A 193 -31.51 -15.92 21.58
CA GLN A 193 -31.07 -15.58 22.93
C GLN A 193 -29.74 -16.25 23.26
N LEU A 194 -29.59 -17.52 22.90
CA LEU A 194 -28.37 -18.29 23.13
C LEU A 194 -27.16 -17.70 22.37
N LEU A 195 -27.31 -17.45 21.06
CA LEU A 195 -26.23 -16.88 20.25
C LEU A 195 -25.87 -15.46 20.68
N LYS A 196 -26.87 -14.62 20.99
CA LYS A 196 -26.64 -13.26 21.50
C LYS A 196 -25.87 -13.30 22.82
N ALA A 197 -26.26 -14.16 23.75
CA ALA A 197 -25.55 -14.32 25.02
C ALA A 197 -24.11 -14.80 24.82
N TYR A 198 -23.90 -15.79 23.96
CA TYR A 198 -22.55 -16.30 23.64
C TYR A 198 -21.66 -15.25 22.98
N ALA A 199 -22.22 -14.41 22.12
CA ALA A 199 -21.50 -13.31 21.49
C ALA A 199 -21.11 -12.24 22.52
N ILE A 200 -22.05 -11.82 23.36
CA ILE A 200 -21.80 -10.83 24.42
C ILE A 200 -20.75 -11.34 25.41
N ASN A 201 -20.83 -12.60 25.83
CA ASN A 201 -19.85 -13.20 26.76
C ASN A 201 -18.43 -13.24 26.16
N ARG A 202 -18.31 -13.29 24.82
CA ARG A 202 -17.03 -13.18 24.10
C ARG A 202 -16.62 -11.73 23.80
N GLY A 203 -17.37 -10.75 24.29
CA GLY A 203 -17.07 -9.33 24.15
C GLY A 203 -17.39 -8.76 22.76
N TYR A 204 -18.32 -9.38 22.02
CA TYR A 204 -18.83 -8.86 20.76
C TYR A 204 -20.08 -7.99 20.95
N ARG A 205 -20.22 -6.97 20.11
CA ARG A 205 -21.46 -6.20 19.98
C ARG A 205 -22.43 -6.94 19.07
N CYS A 206 -23.71 -6.89 19.38
CA CYS A 206 -24.77 -7.49 18.55
C CYS A 206 -25.74 -6.43 18.05
N PHE A 207 -26.36 -6.67 16.90
CA PHE A 207 -27.58 -5.97 16.52
C PHE A 207 -28.74 -6.39 17.41
N GLU A 208 -29.70 -5.48 17.57
CA GLU A 208 -30.98 -5.82 18.19
C GLU A 208 -31.84 -6.57 17.17
N GLY A 209 -32.45 -7.67 17.60
CA GLY A 209 -33.18 -8.60 16.73
C GLY A 209 -32.29 -9.65 16.03
N TYR A 210 -32.92 -10.38 15.10
CA TYR A 210 -32.34 -11.47 14.31
C TYR A 210 -33.04 -11.59 12.96
N ILE A 211 -32.44 -12.33 12.03
CA ILE A 211 -33.10 -12.75 10.79
C ILE A 211 -33.58 -14.20 10.94
N ALA A 212 -34.87 -14.44 10.79
CA ALA A 212 -35.48 -15.76 10.88
C ALA A 212 -35.17 -16.61 9.64
N LYS A 213 -35.19 -17.93 9.81
CA LYS A 213 -35.22 -18.86 8.68
C LYS A 213 -36.59 -18.79 8.00
N SER A 214 -36.62 -18.63 6.67
CA SER A 214 -37.86 -18.54 5.91
C SER A 214 -37.76 -19.32 4.59
N PRO A 215 -38.53 -20.41 4.42
CA PRO A 215 -38.57 -21.16 3.15
C PRO A 215 -38.93 -20.28 1.96
N LYS A 216 -39.81 -19.29 2.18
CA LYS A 216 -40.20 -18.34 1.15
C LYS A 216 -39.02 -17.47 0.70
N VAL A 217 -38.21 -16.97 1.64
CA VAL A 217 -37.02 -16.16 1.31
C VAL A 217 -35.95 -17.01 0.62
N GLU A 218 -35.73 -18.24 1.08
CA GLU A 218 -34.80 -19.19 0.45
C GLU A 218 -35.20 -19.49 -1.00
N SER A 219 -36.51 -19.57 -1.30
CA SER A 219 -37.00 -19.81 -2.67
C SER A 219 -36.86 -18.63 -3.63
N LEU A 220 -36.56 -17.40 -3.17
CA LEU A 220 -36.55 -16.21 -4.03
C LEU A 220 -35.45 -16.22 -5.10
N SER A 221 -34.42 -17.04 -4.91
CA SER A 221 -33.35 -17.25 -5.88
C SER A 221 -33.62 -18.37 -6.88
N THR A 222 -34.67 -19.18 -6.68
CA THR A 222 -34.96 -20.36 -7.52
C THR A 222 -36.29 -20.16 -8.25
N ASN A 223 -36.21 -19.85 -9.55
CA ASN A 223 -37.38 -19.77 -10.43
C ASN A 223 -36.98 -19.95 -11.91
N PRO A 224 -37.95 -20.23 -12.81
CA PRO A 224 -37.66 -20.51 -14.22
C PRO A 224 -36.96 -19.36 -14.97
N SER A 225 -37.10 -18.12 -14.51
CA SER A 225 -36.48 -16.96 -15.16
C SER A 225 -35.00 -16.77 -14.78
N GLY A 226 -34.51 -17.45 -13.73
CA GLY A 226 -33.17 -17.24 -13.17
C GLY A 226 -32.97 -15.87 -12.51
N LYS A 227 -34.04 -15.06 -12.37
CA LYS A 227 -34.00 -13.76 -11.69
C LYS A 227 -34.01 -13.97 -10.18
N ILE A 228 -33.25 -13.18 -9.42
CA ILE A 228 -33.34 -13.22 -7.96
C ILE A 228 -34.24 -12.09 -7.49
N TYR A 229 -35.25 -12.42 -6.68
CA TYR A 229 -36.21 -11.46 -6.16
C TYR A 229 -35.85 -10.96 -4.76
N SER A 230 -36.18 -9.70 -4.47
CA SER A 230 -35.95 -9.10 -3.15
C SER A 230 -37.04 -9.48 -2.15
N VAL A 231 -36.68 -9.54 -0.87
CA VAL A 231 -37.66 -9.74 0.22
C VAL A 231 -38.64 -8.58 0.26
N MET A 232 -38.17 -7.35 -0.03
CA MET A 232 -39.02 -6.15 -0.03
C MET A 232 -40.18 -6.25 -1.02
N THR A 233 -40.07 -7.03 -2.09
CA THR A 233 -41.12 -7.16 -3.12
C THR A 233 -41.83 -8.52 -3.04
N HIS A 234 -41.09 -9.61 -2.85
CA HIS A 234 -41.61 -10.98 -2.97
C HIS A 234 -41.66 -11.74 -1.63
N GLY A 235 -41.19 -11.13 -0.54
CA GLY A 235 -41.17 -11.68 0.82
C GLY A 235 -41.87 -10.81 1.88
N ARG A 236 -42.72 -9.85 1.46
CA ARG A 236 -43.38 -8.86 2.34
C ARG A 236 -44.16 -9.48 3.51
N ASN A 237 -44.76 -10.65 3.30
CA ASN A 237 -45.58 -11.34 4.29
C ASN A 237 -44.76 -12.25 5.24
N THR A 238 -43.44 -12.15 5.22
CA THR A 238 -42.55 -12.93 6.09
C THR A 238 -42.01 -12.06 7.21
N ASP A 239 -41.72 -12.64 8.38
CA ASP A 239 -41.06 -11.92 9.49
C ASP A 239 -39.73 -11.28 9.06
N VAL A 240 -39.06 -11.90 8.08
CA VAL A 240 -37.79 -11.42 7.51
C VAL A 240 -37.94 -10.01 6.92
N HIS A 241 -39.09 -9.65 6.38
CA HIS A 241 -39.34 -8.29 5.88
C HIS A 241 -39.25 -7.24 7.00
N LEU A 242 -39.92 -7.49 8.11
CA LEU A 242 -39.89 -6.60 9.29
C LEU A 242 -38.49 -6.58 9.90
N GLN A 243 -37.85 -7.74 10.03
CA GLN A 243 -36.51 -7.86 10.60
C GLN A 243 -35.44 -7.12 9.77
N LEU A 244 -35.51 -7.20 8.44
CA LEU A 244 -34.64 -6.41 7.54
C LEU A 244 -34.91 -4.92 7.68
N THR A 245 -36.17 -4.50 7.81
CA THR A 245 -36.52 -3.09 8.07
C THR A 245 -35.87 -2.58 9.36
N HIS A 246 -35.94 -3.36 10.44
CA HIS A 246 -35.30 -3.03 11.71
C HIS A 246 -33.76 -2.99 11.63
N LEU A 247 -33.14 -3.93 10.90
CA LEU A 247 -31.71 -3.92 10.67
C LEU A 247 -31.28 -2.69 9.87
N THR A 248 -31.96 -2.41 8.77
CA THR A 248 -31.69 -1.26 7.90
C THR A 248 -31.76 0.03 8.69
N ARG A 249 -32.77 0.19 9.56
CA ARG A 249 -32.88 1.36 10.43
C ARG A 249 -31.66 1.50 11.35
N GLN A 250 -31.20 0.41 11.96
CA GLN A 250 -29.99 0.43 12.79
C GLN A 250 -28.75 0.83 11.98
N VAL A 251 -28.57 0.28 10.77
CA VAL A 251 -27.43 0.62 9.90
C VAL A 251 -27.49 2.07 9.42
N TYR A 252 -28.68 2.57 9.08
CA TYR A 252 -28.87 3.95 8.65
C TYR A 252 -28.60 4.95 9.78
N LEU A 253 -29.04 4.65 11.01
CA LEU A 253 -28.73 5.48 12.18
C LEU A 253 -27.22 5.46 12.50
N ASP A 254 -26.58 4.29 12.45
CA ASP A 254 -25.12 4.18 12.60
C ASP A 254 -24.39 5.05 11.56
N TYR A 255 -24.86 5.07 10.31
CA TYR A 255 -24.34 5.92 9.23
C TYR A 255 -24.52 7.42 9.52
N LEU A 256 -25.69 7.84 10.00
CA LEU A 256 -25.94 9.25 10.32
C LEU A 256 -25.13 9.73 11.52
N GLU A 257 -25.01 8.91 12.55
CA GLU A 257 -24.32 9.26 13.80
C GLU A 257 -22.80 9.29 13.63
N HIS A 258 -22.25 8.28 12.97
CA HIS A 258 -20.79 8.11 12.88
C HIS A 258 -20.22 8.66 11.57
N GLY A 259 -21.03 8.78 10.50
CA GLY A 259 -20.59 9.28 9.21
C GLY A 259 -19.45 8.46 8.57
N PRO A 260 -19.07 8.77 7.32
CA PRO A 260 -17.93 8.14 6.65
C PRO A 260 -16.62 8.68 7.24
N ASN A 261 -16.10 8.02 8.28
CA ASN A 261 -14.87 8.45 8.95
C ASN A 261 -13.65 7.68 8.45
N ARG A 262 -13.81 6.39 8.14
CA ARG A 262 -12.67 5.53 7.82
C ARG A 262 -11.91 6.01 6.59
N LEU A 263 -12.61 6.26 5.49
CA LEU A 263 -11.96 6.73 4.26
C LEU A 263 -11.36 8.13 4.40
N LYS A 264 -11.93 8.99 5.26
CA LYS A 264 -11.35 10.30 5.56
C LYS A 264 -10.04 10.17 6.34
N GLU A 265 -9.98 9.27 7.33
CA GLU A 265 -8.74 8.96 8.05
C GLU A 265 -7.64 8.51 7.09
N ILE A 266 -7.97 7.59 6.18
CA ILE A 266 -7.03 7.08 5.17
C ILE A 266 -6.59 8.20 4.23
N ALA A 267 -7.51 9.01 3.71
CA ALA A 267 -7.18 10.15 2.86
C ALA A 267 -6.24 11.13 3.55
N ASN A 268 -6.47 11.44 4.83
CA ASN A 268 -5.61 12.30 5.63
C ASN A 268 -4.23 11.69 5.87
N GLN A 269 -4.16 10.37 6.13
CA GLN A 269 -2.89 9.65 6.28
C GLN A 269 -2.07 9.72 5.00
N LEU A 270 -2.68 9.43 3.85
CA LEU A 270 -2.02 9.52 2.54
C LEU A 270 -1.54 10.94 2.25
N PHE A 271 -2.38 11.95 2.49
CA PHE A 271 -2.01 13.35 2.30
C PHE A 271 -0.82 13.77 3.17
N ASN A 272 -0.80 13.36 4.44
CA ASN A 272 0.31 13.65 5.35
C ASN A 272 1.60 12.94 4.93
N GLN A 273 1.51 11.69 4.45
CA GLN A 273 2.64 10.95 3.90
C GLN A 273 3.21 11.64 2.65
N ASP A 274 2.35 12.01 1.70
CA ASP A 274 2.77 12.71 0.47
C ASP A 274 3.45 14.05 0.81
N LYS A 275 2.91 14.79 1.79
CA LYS A 275 3.50 16.04 2.28
C LYS A 275 4.88 15.81 2.91
N ASP A 276 5.03 14.81 3.77
CA ASP A 276 6.31 14.45 4.39
C ASP A 276 7.35 14.05 3.33
N PHE A 277 6.95 13.26 2.33
CA PHE A 277 7.82 12.88 1.22
C PHE A 277 8.29 14.08 0.40
N LEU A 278 7.39 15.01 0.08
CA LEU A 278 7.75 16.25 -0.60
C LEU A 278 8.69 17.12 0.24
N GLN A 279 8.43 17.26 1.55
CA GLN A 279 9.31 18.02 2.45
C GLN A 279 10.72 17.41 2.52
N LYS A 280 10.83 16.08 2.67
CA LYS A 280 12.11 15.36 2.66
C LYS A 280 12.81 15.51 1.30
N TYR A 281 12.09 15.45 0.20
CA TYR A 281 12.63 15.70 -1.14
C TYR A 281 13.24 17.10 -1.24
N HIS A 282 12.49 18.14 -0.87
CA HIS A 282 12.98 19.51 -0.91
C HIS A 282 14.19 19.74 -0.01
N LEU A 283 14.23 19.12 1.18
CA LEU A 283 15.39 19.21 2.07
C LEU A 283 16.63 18.58 1.44
N ARG A 284 16.50 17.42 0.80
CA ARG A 284 17.59 16.76 0.06
C ARG A 284 18.10 17.64 -1.08
N VAL A 285 17.21 18.19 -1.90
CA VAL A 285 17.58 19.10 -2.99
C VAL A 285 18.26 20.36 -2.47
N LYS A 286 17.78 20.94 -1.35
CA LYS A 286 18.39 22.13 -0.73
C LYS A 286 19.80 21.86 -0.20
N ASN A 287 20.06 20.64 0.27
CA ASN A 287 21.37 20.25 0.81
C ASN A 287 22.37 19.81 -0.26
N LEU A 288 21.93 19.65 -1.52
CA LEU A 288 22.84 19.36 -2.63
C LEU A 288 23.81 20.50 -2.86
N GLN A 289 25.05 20.15 -3.19
CA GLN A 289 25.98 21.12 -3.75
C GLN A 289 25.47 21.61 -5.13
N PRO A 290 25.35 22.93 -5.37
CA PRO A 290 24.73 23.47 -6.58
C PRO A 290 25.61 23.38 -7.83
N HIS A 291 26.79 22.77 -7.72
CA HIS A 291 27.76 22.62 -8.80
C HIS A 291 28.32 21.20 -8.81
N CYS A 292 28.85 20.79 -9.96
CA CYS A 292 29.66 19.58 -10.09
C CYS A 292 30.79 19.59 -9.05
N LEU A 293 30.88 18.55 -8.23
CA LEU A 293 31.87 18.46 -7.14
C LEU A 293 33.33 18.40 -7.62
N CYS A 294 33.57 18.28 -8.93
CA CYS A 294 34.92 18.26 -9.53
C CYS A 294 35.25 19.54 -10.30
N CYS A 295 34.41 19.92 -11.27
CA CYS A 295 34.69 21.05 -12.18
C CYS A 295 33.99 22.36 -11.79
N ASN A 296 33.15 22.34 -10.75
CA ASN A 296 32.38 23.49 -10.26
C ASN A 296 31.43 24.12 -11.31
N ARG A 297 31.09 23.39 -12.39
CA ARG A 297 30.01 23.78 -13.31
C ARG A 297 28.66 23.67 -12.60
N PRO A 298 27.75 24.65 -12.77
CA PRO A 298 26.44 24.60 -12.11
C PRO A 298 25.62 23.41 -12.59
N ILE A 299 24.79 22.87 -11.71
CA ILE A 299 23.80 21.85 -12.07
C ILE A 299 22.78 22.47 -13.04
N PRO A 300 22.43 21.83 -14.17
CA PRO A 300 21.41 22.33 -15.08
C PRO A 300 20.07 22.59 -14.37
N GLU A 301 19.45 23.74 -14.64
CA GLU A 301 18.14 24.10 -14.05
C GLU A 301 17.01 23.16 -14.50
N THR A 302 17.13 22.64 -15.72
CA THR A 302 16.30 21.54 -16.20
C THR A 302 16.93 20.25 -15.71
N GLY A 303 16.20 19.42 -14.96
CA GLY A 303 16.73 18.21 -14.31
C GLY A 303 17.33 17.14 -15.26
N ILE A 304 17.58 17.46 -16.52
CA ILE A 304 18.24 16.60 -17.49
C ILE A 304 19.75 16.84 -17.39
N TRP A 305 20.47 15.88 -16.82
CA TRP A 305 21.93 15.84 -16.85
C TRP A 305 22.38 14.43 -17.20
N PRO A 306 22.42 14.09 -18.51
CA PRO A 306 22.80 12.76 -18.93
C PRO A 306 24.26 12.51 -18.53
N ASN A 307 24.50 11.37 -17.88
CA ASN A 307 25.84 10.91 -17.45
C ASN A 307 26.43 11.70 -16.27
N ALA A 308 25.64 11.97 -15.23
CA ALA A 308 26.16 12.43 -13.94
C ALA A 308 26.29 11.26 -12.96
N PHE A 309 27.14 11.39 -11.95
CA PHE A 309 27.22 10.49 -10.80
C PHE A 309 26.71 11.23 -9.58
N PHE A 310 25.73 10.64 -8.89
CA PHE A 310 25.37 11.06 -7.55
C PHE A 310 26.44 10.57 -6.57
N LEU A 311 26.87 11.44 -5.67
CA LEU A 311 27.81 11.15 -4.60
C LEU A 311 27.19 11.57 -3.27
N GLU A 312 27.29 10.70 -2.28
CA GLU A 312 26.88 10.98 -0.91
C GLU A 312 27.91 10.42 0.08
N ASN A 313 28.10 11.12 1.20
CA ASN A 313 28.92 10.65 2.30
C ASN A 313 28.12 9.76 3.27
N GLU A 314 28.85 9.04 4.14
CA GLU A 314 28.28 8.12 5.13
C GLU A 314 27.27 8.72 6.12
N THR A 315 27.20 10.05 6.24
CA THR A 315 26.22 10.73 7.11
C THR A 315 25.07 11.40 6.37
N GLY A 316 25.06 11.39 5.04
CA GLY A 316 24.07 12.10 4.22
C GLY A 316 24.11 13.62 4.33
N HIS A 317 25.06 14.21 5.05
CA HIS A 317 25.19 15.67 5.22
C HIS A 317 25.89 16.32 4.03
N PHE A 318 26.63 15.55 3.25
CA PHE A 318 27.30 16.02 2.04
C PHE A 318 26.89 15.15 0.88
N SER A 319 26.18 15.76 -0.06
CA SER A 319 25.78 15.13 -1.30
C SER A 319 25.84 16.10 -2.48
N GLY A 320 26.03 15.56 -3.67
CA GLY A 320 26.15 16.35 -4.88
C GLY A 320 26.33 15.46 -6.10
N PHE A 321 26.56 16.09 -7.24
CA PHE A 321 26.76 15.40 -8.50
C PHE A 321 28.16 15.64 -9.05
N ILE A 322 28.69 14.66 -9.78
CA ILE A 322 29.94 14.76 -10.54
C ILE A 322 29.63 14.41 -12.00
N GLU A 323 30.05 15.25 -12.95
CA GLU A 323 30.00 14.89 -14.37
C GLU A 323 30.83 13.63 -14.62
N GLN A 324 30.32 12.67 -15.39
CA GLN A 324 31.02 11.42 -15.68
C GLN A 324 32.45 11.64 -16.16
N ASP A 325 32.67 12.56 -17.10
CA ASP A 325 34.02 12.83 -17.62
C ASP A 325 34.94 13.38 -16.53
N CYS A 326 34.42 14.22 -15.63
CA CYS A 326 35.16 14.72 -14.49
C CYS A 326 35.52 13.59 -13.50
N LEU A 327 34.61 12.66 -13.26
CA LEU A 327 34.88 11.50 -12.40
C LEU A 327 35.92 10.59 -13.03
N LEU A 328 35.80 10.29 -14.33
CA LEU A 328 36.75 9.46 -15.06
C LEU A 328 38.14 10.06 -15.06
N ASP A 329 38.28 11.35 -15.36
CA ASP A 329 39.57 12.05 -15.33
C ASP A 329 40.18 12.04 -13.92
N LEU A 330 39.35 12.20 -12.88
CA LEU A 330 39.79 12.10 -11.49
C LEU A 330 40.31 10.70 -11.15
N LEU A 331 39.58 9.65 -11.53
CA LEU A 331 39.96 8.26 -11.27
C LEU A 331 41.21 7.86 -12.07
N LEU A 332 41.28 8.22 -13.36
CA LEU A 332 42.43 7.94 -14.23
C LEU A 332 43.72 8.56 -13.69
N ARG A 333 43.67 9.84 -13.35
CA ARG A 333 44.86 10.58 -12.89
C ARG A 333 45.46 10.00 -11.61
N ASN A 334 44.63 9.42 -10.74
CA ASN A 334 45.04 8.97 -9.42
C ASN A 334 45.26 7.46 -9.34
N PHE A 335 44.30 6.66 -9.81
CA PHE A 335 44.32 5.20 -9.70
C PHE A 335 44.95 4.52 -10.91
N TYR A 336 44.96 5.15 -12.09
CA TYR A 336 45.43 4.51 -13.34
C TYR A 336 46.36 5.43 -14.17
N PRO A 337 47.41 6.04 -13.58
CA PRO A 337 48.29 7.00 -14.27
C PRO A 337 49.05 6.41 -15.48
N GLU A 338 49.15 5.08 -15.54
CA GLU A 338 49.72 4.33 -16.66
C GLU A 338 48.86 4.37 -17.94
N LEU A 339 47.55 4.63 -17.81
CA LEU A 339 46.60 4.63 -18.91
C LEU A 339 46.52 6.02 -19.56
N ARG A 340 47.24 6.21 -20.67
CA ARG A 340 47.36 7.52 -21.35
C ARG A 340 46.64 7.59 -22.70
N SER A 341 46.33 6.46 -23.34
CA SER A 341 45.70 6.43 -24.67
C SER A 341 44.17 6.58 -24.59
N GLN A 342 43.56 7.09 -25.67
CA GLN A 342 42.11 7.30 -25.75
C GLN A 342 41.32 5.96 -25.73
N GLU A 343 41.91 4.89 -26.26
CA GLU A 343 41.35 3.53 -26.20
C GLU A 343 41.35 2.96 -24.77
N GLN A 344 42.42 3.21 -24.01
CA GLN A 344 42.50 2.80 -22.60
C GLN A 344 41.46 3.52 -21.73
N ARG A 345 41.14 4.78 -22.04
CA ARG A 345 40.07 5.52 -21.37
C ARG A 345 38.69 4.89 -21.63
N LYS A 346 38.42 4.45 -22.87
CA LYS A 346 37.19 3.73 -23.21
C LYS A 346 37.08 2.41 -22.47
N LEU A 347 38.17 1.64 -22.40
CA LEU A 347 38.17 0.37 -21.67
C LEU A 347 37.89 0.58 -20.16
N LEU A 348 38.48 1.62 -19.57
CA LEU A 348 38.27 1.94 -18.16
C LEU A 348 36.84 2.43 -17.89
N HIS A 349 36.26 3.19 -18.82
CA HIS A 349 34.85 3.55 -18.81
C HIS A 349 33.96 2.29 -18.79
N GLU A 350 34.20 1.32 -19.67
CA GLU A 350 33.47 0.06 -19.70
C GLU A 350 33.65 -0.78 -18.42
N ILE A 351 34.85 -0.78 -17.83
CA ILE A 351 35.16 -1.57 -16.62
C ILE A 351 34.56 -0.95 -15.35
N LEU A 352 34.64 0.37 -15.18
CA LEU A 352 34.20 1.05 -13.96
C LEU A 352 32.73 1.45 -14.01
N ILE A 353 32.26 1.92 -15.16
CA ILE A 353 30.93 2.51 -15.31
C ILE A 353 29.95 1.53 -15.96
N GLY A 354 30.45 0.58 -16.77
CA GLY A 354 29.61 -0.41 -17.43
C GLY A 354 28.60 0.21 -18.39
N SER A 355 27.93 -0.62 -19.19
CA SER A 355 26.87 -0.19 -20.11
C SER A 355 25.48 -0.10 -19.47
N THR A 356 25.37 -0.32 -18.16
CA THR A 356 24.08 -0.35 -17.44
C THR A 356 24.03 0.71 -16.34
N ASP A 357 22.88 1.38 -16.18
CA ASP A 357 22.59 2.50 -15.26
C ASP A 357 22.71 2.19 -13.74
N ARG A 358 23.51 1.18 -13.36
CA ARG A 358 23.63 0.68 -11.97
C ARG A 358 25.08 0.52 -11.50
N SER A 359 26.03 1.23 -12.10
CA SER A 359 27.40 1.25 -11.57
C SER A 359 27.43 1.90 -10.19
N LEU A 360 28.00 1.17 -9.24
CA LEU A 360 28.18 1.55 -7.84
C LEU A 360 29.67 1.55 -7.53
N LEU A 361 30.17 2.69 -7.04
CA LEU A 361 31.56 2.87 -6.66
C LEU A 361 31.64 3.33 -5.21
N LEU A 362 32.57 2.76 -4.46
CA LEU A 362 32.88 3.17 -3.09
C LEU A 362 34.30 3.70 -3.06
N LEU A 363 34.46 4.93 -2.57
CA LEU A 363 35.75 5.49 -2.21
C LEU A 363 35.89 5.47 -0.69
N GLN A 364 36.96 4.87 -0.19
CA GLN A 364 37.23 4.79 1.24
C GLN A 364 38.60 5.38 1.57
N LYS A 365 38.65 6.26 2.58
CA LYS A 365 39.84 6.95 3.06
C LYS A 365 40.23 6.38 4.42
N THR A 366 41.47 5.90 4.53
CA THR A 366 42.05 5.39 5.77
C THR A 366 43.33 6.18 6.10
N PRO A 367 43.41 6.87 7.25
CA PRO A 367 44.64 7.55 7.64
C PRO A 367 45.75 6.54 7.91
N VAL A 368 46.93 6.74 7.30
CA VAL A 368 48.10 5.85 7.48
C VAL A 368 49.08 6.43 8.50
N ASN A 369 49.33 7.75 8.41
CA ASN A 369 50.12 8.51 9.37
C ASN A 369 49.70 10.00 9.33
N GLN A 370 50.39 10.87 10.07
CA GLN A 370 50.05 12.29 10.15
C GLN A 370 50.08 13.01 8.78
N GLU A 371 50.81 12.50 7.79
CA GLU A 371 51.03 13.14 6.49
C GLU A 371 50.41 12.40 5.29
N GLN A 372 49.91 11.17 5.45
CA GLN A 372 49.46 10.31 4.35
C GLN A 372 48.13 9.61 4.66
N ASN A 373 47.30 9.54 3.62
CA ASN A 373 46.07 8.77 3.60
C ASN A 373 46.17 7.67 2.53
N LYS A 374 45.65 6.49 2.85
CA LYS A 374 45.34 5.47 1.86
C LYS A 374 43.93 5.74 1.33
N ILE A 375 43.75 5.68 0.02
CA ILE A 375 42.42 5.72 -0.60
C ILE A 375 42.20 4.42 -1.37
N ASP A 376 41.11 3.75 -1.05
CA ASP A 376 40.63 2.55 -1.71
C ASP A 376 39.45 2.91 -2.62
N LEU A 377 39.50 2.46 -3.88
CA LEU A 377 38.39 2.50 -4.82
C LEU A 377 37.87 1.08 -4.98
N PHE A 378 36.59 0.86 -4.68
CA PHE A 378 35.89 -0.41 -4.91
C PHE A 378 34.75 -0.25 -5.89
N ARG A 379 34.56 -1.24 -6.76
CA ARG A 379 33.32 -1.42 -7.51
C ARG A 379 32.42 -2.37 -6.74
N LEU A 380 31.15 -2.02 -6.61
CA LEU A 380 30.16 -2.83 -5.91
C LEU A 380 29.18 -3.47 -6.89
N ASP A 381 28.60 -4.60 -6.50
CA ASP A 381 27.41 -5.13 -7.15
C ASP A 381 26.14 -4.43 -6.65
N GLN A 382 24.99 -4.83 -7.18
CA GLN A 382 23.69 -4.24 -6.82
C GLN A 382 23.27 -4.52 -5.37
N SER A 383 23.92 -5.47 -4.69
CA SER A 383 23.73 -5.76 -3.27
C SER A 383 24.72 -5.02 -2.36
N GLY A 384 25.62 -4.21 -2.93
CA GLY A 384 26.63 -3.46 -2.18
C GLY A 384 27.92 -4.26 -1.91
N LYS A 385 28.03 -5.49 -2.42
CA LYS A 385 29.22 -6.32 -2.20
C LYS A 385 30.38 -5.86 -3.10
N LYS A 386 31.58 -5.77 -2.52
CA LYS A 386 32.81 -5.42 -3.24
C LYS A 386 33.16 -6.50 -4.28
N ILE A 387 33.27 -6.11 -5.56
CA ILE A 387 33.63 -7.00 -6.67
C ILE A 387 35.13 -6.87 -6.98
N THR A 388 35.58 -5.64 -7.23
CA THR A 388 36.97 -5.32 -7.57
C THR A 388 37.40 -4.08 -6.80
N GLY A 389 38.71 -3.92 -6.56
CA GLY A 389 39.22 -2.73 -5.92
C GLY A 389 40.67 -2.41 -6.26
N ARG A 390 41.05 -1.15 -6.05
CA ARG A 390 42.41 -0.65 -6.22
C ARG A 390 42.73 0.37 -5.13
N SER A 391 43.95 0.34 -4.63
CA SER A 391 44.41 1.21 -3.53
C SER A 391 45.53 2.14 -3.98
N ILE A 392 45.54 3.36 -3.47
CA ILE A 392 46.63 4.32 -3.64
C ILE A 392 46.99 4.99 -2.30
N LYS A 393 48.19 5.55 -2.20
CA LYS A 393 48.61 6.39 -1.06
C LYS A 393 48.80 7.83 -1.54
N LEU A 394 48.15 8.77 -0.87
CA LEU A 394 48.23 10.20 -1.18
C LEU A 394 48.76 10.98 0.02
N LYS A 395 49.69 11.92 -0.23
CA LYS A 395 50.16 12.87 0.78
C LYS A 395 49.10 13.97 1.01
N LYS A 396 48.93 14.41 2.26
CA LYS A 396 48.07 15.55 2.59
C LYS A 396 48.56 16.80 1.84
N PRO A 397 47.67 17.58 1.21
CA PRO A 397 48.07 18.80 0.51
C PRO A 397 48.64 19.83 1.50
N GLY A 398 49.74 20.50 1.15
CA GLY A 398 50.26 21.63 1.92
C GLY A 398 49.32 22.84 1.86
N ARG A 399 49.38 23.74 2.86
CA ARG A 399 48.49 24.92 3.05
C ARG A 399 48.36 25.88 1.84
N LEU A 400 49.11 25.70 0.75
CA LEU A 400 49.29 26.67 -0.36
C LEU A 400 48.81 26.19 -1.75
N GLN A 401 48.09 25.07 -1.89
CA GLN A 401 47.55 24.66 -3.20
C GLN A 401 46.05 25.01 -3.36
N LYS A 402 45.77 26.10 -4.09
CA LYS A 402 44.40 26.49 -4.50
C LYS A 402 44.21 26.67 -6.02
N LYS A 403 45.20 26.34 -6.86
CA LYS A 403 45.08 26.44 -8.33
C LYS A 403 45.28 25.07 -9.00
N GLY A 404 44.18 24.47 -9.45
CA GLY A 404 44.15 23.20 -10.17
C GLY A 404 42.79 22.48 -10.05
N PRO A 405 42.54 21.42 -10.84
CA PRO A 405 41.36 20.58 -10.68
C PRO A 405 41.32 19.93 -9.28
N ILE A 406 40.11 19.69 -8.76
CA ILE A 406 39.90 19.10 -7.42
C ILE A 406 40.67 17.79 -7.26
N SER A 407 41.32 17.63 -6.11
CA SER A 407 41.99 16.38 -5.73
C SER A 407 41.03 15.42 -5.05
N LEU A 408 41.33 14.11 -5.08
CA LEU A 408 40.53 13.11 -4.36
C LEU A 408 40.40 13.43 -2.86
N LEU A 409 41.47 13.91 -2.22
CA LEU A 409 41.41 14.32 -0.81
C LEU A 409 40.47 15.50 -0.59
N GLN A 410 40.49 16.50 -1.48
CA GLN A 410 39.55 17.63 -1.42
C GLN A 410 38.09 17.18 -1.56
N LEU A 411 37.81 16.11 -2.30
CA LEU A 411 36.46 15.56 -2.40
C LEU A 411 35.94 15.02 -1.05
N PHE A 412 36.81 14.41 -0.24
CA PHE A 412 36.47 14.02 1.15
C PHE A 412 36.39 15.24 2.08
N ASP A 413 37.29 16.21 1.90
CA ASP A 413 37.40 17.36 2.81
C ASP A 413 36.27 18.39 2.62
N ASN A 414 35.70 18.53 1.41
CA ASN A 414 34.61 19.48 1.11
C ASN A 414 33.32 19.19 1.90
N GLY A 415 33.11 17.96 2.38
CA GLY A 415 31.97 17.58 3.22
C GLY A 415 32.21 17.67 4.73
N SER A 416 33.44 18.00 5.14
CA SER A 416 33.94 17.69 6.48
C SER A 416 33.65 18.75 7.57
N MET A 417 33.04 19.89 7.21
CA MET A 417 32.66 20.97 8.15
C MET A 417 33.81 21.39 9.11
N GLY A 418 35.06 21.32 8.65
CA GLY A 418 36.24 21.71 9.44
C GLY A 418 36.93 20.57 10.21
N ASP A 419 36.44 19.34 10.12
CA ASP A 419 37.12 18.14 10.64
C ASP A 419 37.42 17.15 9.49
N PRO A 420 38.60 17.21 8.87
CA PRO A 420 38.96 16.39 7.71
C PRO A 420 38.86 14.89 7.97
N ASP A 421 38.93 14.43 9.21
CA ASP A 421 38.88 13.01 9.56
C ASP A 421 37.45 12.52 9.86
N ARG A 422 36.47 13.43 9.81
CA ARG A 422 35.07 13.17 10.16
C ARG A 422 34.37 12.14 9.29
N PHE A 423 34.70 12.06 8.00
CA PHE A 423 34.08 11.10 7.08
C PHE A 423 35.11 10.32 6.28
N GLN A 424 34.89 9.00 6.16
CA GLN A 424 35.86 8.07 5.59
C GLN A 424 35.34 7.34 4.35
N GLN A 425 34.06 7.43 4.01
CA GLN A 425 33.46 6.77 2.85
C GLN A 425 32.60 7.74 2.04
N LEU A 426 32.75 7.65 0.73
CA LEU A 426 31.90 8.27 -0.27
C LEU A 426 31.35 7.16 -1.17
N LEU A 427 30.03 7.08 -1.28
CA LEU A 427 29.36 6.18 -2.19
C LEU A 427 28.92 6.96 -3.42
N LEU A 428 29.15 6.38 -4.61
CA LEU A 428 28.79 6.97 -5.88
C LEU A 428 27.92 6.02 -6.70
N ARG A 429 26.93 6.58 -7.39
CA ARG A 429 26.09 5.87 -8.36
C ARG A 429 25.87 6.71 -9.59
N GLN A 430 25.81 6.07 -10.75
CA GLN A 430 25.37 6.75 -11.97
C GLN A 430 23.93 7.26 -11.80
N ALA A 431 23.77 8.57 -11.94
CA ALA A 431 22.49 9.22 -12.00
C ALA A 431 21.98 9.10 -13.44
N GLY A 432 20.81 8.50 -13.63
CA GLY A 432 20.21 8.30 -14.95
C GLY A 432 19.91 9.62 -15.66
N LYS A 433 19.08 9.59 -16.71
CA LYS A 433 18.78 10.79 -17.53
C LYS A 433 18.32 12.01 -16.72
N ASN A 434 17.64 11.79 -15.61
CA ASN A 434 17.20 12.82 -14.68
C ASN A 434 17.77 12.57 -13.28
N PRO A 435 18.91 13.20 -12.91
CA PRO A 435 19.57 12.91 -11.64
C PRO A 435 18.75 13.22 -10.39
N LEU A 436 17.86 14.21 -10.45
CA LEU A 436 17.03 14.59 -9.32
C LEU A 436 15.95 13.54 -9.00
N ASP A 437 15.66 12.61 -9.92
CA ASP A 437 14.76 11.49 -9.66
C ASP A 437 15.33 10.57 -8.57
N LEU A 438 16.66 10.42 -8.48
CA LEU A 438 17.32 9.63 -7.43
C LEU A 438 17.01 10.18 -6.03
N LEU A 439 16.74 11.48 -5.90
CA LEU A 439 16.37 12.09 -4.63
C LEU A 439 14.89 11.93 -4.30
N LYS A 440 14.05 11.38 -5.19
CA LYS A 440 12.65 11.05 -4.83
C LYS A 440 12.62 9.96 -3.78
N GLN A 441 11.52 9.89 -3.03
CA GLN A 441 11.44 9.05 -1.83
C GLN A 441 11.81 7.58 -2.08
N HIS A 442 11.28 7.00 -3.15
CA HIS A 442 11.51 5.60 -3.50
C HIS A 442 13.00 5.32 -3.79
N ASP A 443 13.55 6.01 -4.80
CA ASP A 443 14.92 5.74 -5.29
C ASP A 443 15.99 6.09 -4.24
N TYR A 444 15.74 7.11 -3.41
CA TYR A 444 16.65 7.47 -2.35
C TYR A 444 16.62 6.49 -1.17
N LEU A 445 15.46 5.87 -0.87
CA LEU A 445 15.40 4.82 0.16
C LEU A 445 16.17 3.58 -0.28
N GLU A 446 16.08 3.20 -1.55
CA GLU A 446 16.93 2.12 -2.11
C GLU A 446 18.41 2.46 -1.97
N TRP A 447 18.78 3.69 -2.32
CA TRP A 447 20.15 4.19 -2.18
C TRP A 447 20.66 4.15 -0.73
N GLN A 448 19.85 4.60 0.23
CA GLN A 448 20.21 4.58 1.65
C GLN A 448 20.32 3.16 2.21
N THR A 449 19.44 2.25 1.78
CA THR A 449 19.50 0.83 2.17
C THR A 449 20.81 0.19 1.73
N LEU A 450 21.21 0.46 0.48
CA LEU A 450 22.47 0.01 -0.07
C LEU A 450 23.67 0.55 0.72
N PHE A 451 23.68 1.85 1.03
CA PHE A 451 24.79 2.46 1.76
C PHE A 451 24.91 1.88 3.18
N ASN A 452 23.79 1.70 3.88
CA ASN A 452 23.79 1.05 5.20
C ASN A 452 24.38 -0.37 5.15
N GLN A 453 24.08 -1.15 4.10
CA GLN A 453 24.65 -2.48 3.93
C GLN A 453 26.17 -2.44 3.76
N VAL A 454 26.68 -1.51 2.95
CA VAL A 454 28.13 -1.30 2.76
C VAL A 454 28.84 -0.90 4.06
N GLN A 455 28.16 -0.16 4.94
CA GLN A 455 28.72 0.24 6.25
C GLN A 455 28.78 -0.94 7.24
N ILE A 456 27.77 -1.81 7.24
CA ILE A 456 27.74 -3.00 8.11
C ILE A 456 28.91 -3.93 7.77
N ASP A 457 29.12 -4.21 6.48
CA ASP A 457 30.21 -5.08 6.02
C ASP A 457 31.60 -4.56 6.47
N ARG A 458 31.79 -3.23 6.49
CA ARG A 458 33.01 -2.62 7.01
C ARG A 458 33.20 -2.86 8.51
N THR A 459 32.14 -2.78 9.30
CA THR A 459 32.23 -2.96 10.76
C THR A 459 32.68 -4.38 11.08
N LEU A 460 32.16 -5.37 10.35
CA LEU A 460 32.55 -6.77 10.45
C LEU A 460 33.99 -7.03 9.99
N GLU A 461 34.46 -6.34 8.94
CA GLU A 461 35.86 -6.42 8.50
C GLU A 461 36.83 -5.86 9.56
N VAL A 462 36.48 -4.76 10.24
CA VAL A 462 37.30 -4.15 11.30
C VAL A 462 37.30 -4.97 12.59
N GLU A 463 36.23 -5.71 12.90
CA GLU A 463 36.19 -6.63 14.05
C GLU A 463 36.97 -7.94 13.81
N ALA A 464 37.28 -8.26 12.54
CA ALA A 464 38.01 -9.47 12.15
C ALA A 464 39.54 -9.25 11.96
N GLU A 465 39.97 -7.99 11.82
CA GLU A 465 41.39 -7.55 11.81
C GLU A 465 41.89 -7.24 13.22
#